data_AF-A0A9X3J2V5-F1
#
_entry.id   AF-A0A9X3J2V5-F1
#
_cell.length_a   1.000
_cell.length_b   1.000
_cell.length_c   1.000
_cell.angle_alpha   90.00
_cell.angle_beta   90.00
_cell.angle_gamma   90.00
#
_symmetry.space_group_name_H-M   'P 1'
#
loop_
_entity.id
_entity.type
_entity.pdbx_description
1 polymer ?
#
loop_
_entity_poly.entity_id
_entity_poly.type
_entity_poly.pdbx_seq_one_letter_code
_entity_poly.pdbx_strand_id
1 'polypeptide(L)'
;MSETRFTLITPDQVYNGLVENPSEDKKKLSEFILENKSSGNSYIDLLADKLRVYGKRDAASYAKMFDANTRHFDGAIRCLTGLSAHGWINEYLRLVACDLVEHTNFTFKTIGRILGFSGSSFSQFFRTYQKMQPWEYRSLKRHGRKIGFFYD
;
A
#
# COMPACT_ATOMS: atom_id res chain seq x y z
N MET A 1 -22.72 -31.06 3.77
CA MET A 1 -21.37 -30.63 3.34
C MET A 1 -21.11 -29.29 4.01
N SER A 2 -20.09 -29.17 4.86
CA SER A 2 -19.71 -27.86 5.41
C SER A 2 -19.17 -27.00 4.27
N GLU A 3 -19.74 -25.82 4.04
CA GLU A 3 -19.11 -24.82 3.18
C GLU A 3 -17.76 -24.45 3.80
N THR A 4 -16.67 -24.93 3.20
CA THR A 4 -15.33 -24.46 3.56
C THR A 4 -15.21 -23.01 3.09
N ARG A 5 -15.56 -22.06 3.97
CA ARG A 5 -15.30 -20.64 3.73
C ARG A 5 -13.81 -20.39 3.92
N PHE A 6 -13.09 -20.31 2.81
CA PHE A 6 -11.72 -19.82 2.82
C PHE A 6 -11.72 -18.35 3.22
N THR A 7 -11.02 -18.01 4.29
CA THR A 7 -10.80 -16.62 4.69
C THR A 7 -9.87 -15.95 3.68
N LEU A 8 -10.33 -14.88 3.06
CA LEU A 8 -9.54 -14.12 2.10
C LEU A 8 -8.40 -13.36 2.80
N ILE A 9 -7.22 -13.35 2.19
CA ILE A 9 -6.04 -12.67 2.73
C ILE A 9 -6.01 -11.22 2.24
N THR A 10 -6.27 -10.29 3.16
CA THR A 10 -6.33 -8.85 2.87
C THR A 10 -5.00 -8.16 3.20
N PRO A 11 -4.68 -7.02 2.58
CA PRO A 11 -3.48 -6.26 2.92
C PRO A 11 -3.41 -5.84 4.39
N ASP A 12 -4.54 -5.51 5.04
CA ASP A 12 -4.59 -5.14 6.46
C ASP A 12 -4.13 -6.26 7.42
N GLN A 13 -4.27 -7.53 7.02
CA GLN A 13 -3.79 -8.65 7.80
C GLN A 13 -2.28 -8.83 7.72
N VAL A 14 -1.65 -8.31 6.66
CA VAL A 14 -0.24 -8.52 6.32
C VAL A 14 0.60 -7.30 6.67
N TYR A 15 0.10 -6.11 6.37
CA TYR A 15 0.80 -4.86 6.66
C TYR A 15 0.98 -4.65 8.18
N ASN A 16 2.19 -4.27 8.58
CA ASN A 16 2.57 -4.19 9.99
C ASN A 16 2.91 -2.77 10.46
N GLY A 17 2.67 -1.74 9.63
CA GLY A 17 2.92 -0.35 10.00
C GLY A 17 4.33 0.15 9.68
N LEU A 18 4.63 1.36 10.14
CA LEU A 18 5.92 2.03 9.93
C LEU A 18 6.93 1.71 11.03
N VAL A 19 8.21 1.82 10.68
CA VAL A 19 9.28 1.90 11.67
C VAL A 19 9.15 3.18 12.51
N GLU A 20 9.64 3.14 13.74
CA GLU A 20 9.65 4.32 14.60
C GLU A 20 10.55 5.43 14.02
N ASN A 21 10.08 6.68 14.08
CA ASN A 21 10.81 7.89 13.70
C ASN A 21 11.58 7.76 12.36
N PRO A 22 10.90 7.51 11.23
CA PRO A 22 11.58 7.35 9.96
C PRO A 22 12.26 8.65 9.52
N SER A 23 13.56 8.58 9.18
CA SER A 23 14.29 9.70 8.56
C SER A 23 13.97 9.83 7.06
N GLU A 24 13.94 11.07 6.55
CA GLU A 24 13.82 11.37 5.12
C GLU A 24 15.03 10.92 4.29
N ASP A 25 16.18 10.68 4.91
CA ASP A 25 17.43 10.31 4.22
C ASP A 25 17.39 8.88 3.65
N LYS A 26 16.43 8.07 4.12
CA LYS A 26 16.18 6.70 3.67
C LYS A 26 15.71 6.69 2.22
N LYS A 27 16.20 5.71 1.46
CA LYS A 27 16.00 5.65 0.01
C LYS A 27 15.06 4.54 -0.41
N LYS A 28 14.93 3.48 0.40
CA LYS A 28 14.13 2.31 0.07
C LYS A 28 12.87 2.29 0.91
N LEU A 29 11.75 1.89 0.28
CA LEU A 29 10.47 1.76 0.98
C LEU A 29 10.55 0.83 2.20
N SER A 30 11.33 -0.25 2.10
CA SER A 30 11.52 -1.22 3.18
C SER A 30 12.18 -0.64 4.43
N GLU A 31 12.84 0.51 4.31
CA GLU A 31 13.45 1.22 5.46
C GLU A 31 12.40 2.03 6.24
N PHE A 32 11.22 2.27 5.67
CA PHE A 32 10.10 2.97 6.30
C PHE A 32 9.07 2.02 6.91
N ILE A 33 8.97 0.78 6.41
CA ILE A 33 7.94 -0.19 6.75
C ILE A 33 8.54 -1.33 7.58
N LEU A 34 7.85 -1.72 8.66
CA LEU A 34 8.18 -2.90 9.46
C LEU A 34 8.10 -4.18 8.61
N GLU A 35 8.66 -5.28 9.08
CA GLU A 35 8.45 -6.57 8.42
C GLU A 35 6.96 -6.96 8.45
N ASN A 36 6.48 -7.53 7.34
CA ASN A 36 5.09 -7.93 7.20
C ASN A 36 4.75 -9.04 8.20
N LYS A 37 3.48 -9.04 8.65
CA LYS A 37 2.93 -10.18 9.38
C LYS A 37 2.75 -11.33 8.40
N SER A 38 3.06 -12.56 8.81
CA SER A 38 2.77 -13.72 7.99
C SER A 38 1.25 -13.90 7.88
N SER A 39 0.79 -14.09 6.64
CA SER A 39 -0.59 -14.46 6.33
C SER A 39 -0.87 -15.96 6.48
N GLY A 40 0.17 -16.78 6.69
CA GLY A 40 0.11 -18.23 6.59
C GLY A 40 0.10 -18.75 5.14
N ASN A 41 0.22 -17.86 4.14
CA ASN A 41 0.34 -18.22 2.74
C ASN A 41 1.63 -17.65 2.14
N SER A 42 2.56 -18.52 1.79
CA SER A 42 3.88 -18.13 1.27
C SER A 42 3.83 -17.30 0.00
N TYR A 43 2.79 -17.46 -0.83
CA TYR A 43 2.65 -16.69 -2.07
C TYR A 43 2.31 -15.22 -1.78
N ILE A 44 1.38 -14.97 -0.86
CA ILE A 44 1.01 -13.61 -0.45
C ILE A 44 2.12 -12.98 0.39
N ASP A 45 2.76 -13.73 1.28
CA ASP A 45 3.87 -13.23 2.10
C ASP A 45 5.03 -12.77 1.20
N LEU A 46 5.38 -13.57 0.18
CA LEU A 46 6.39 -13.19 -0.80
C LEU A 46 5.99 -11.93 -1.58
N LEU A 47 4.72 -11.78 -1.96
CA LEU A 47 4.24 -10.58 -2.66
C LEU A 47 4.38 -9.34 -1.77
N ALA A 48 3.96 -9.45 -0.52
CA ALA A 48 4.06 -8.38 0.46
C ALA A 48 5.52 -7.96 0.67
N ASP A 49 6.45 -8.91 0.72
CA ASP A 49 7.88 -8.63 0.86
C ASP A 49 8.44 -7.92 -0.36
N LYS A 50 8.06 -8.34 -1.58
CA LYS A 50 8.44 -7.62 -2.80
C LYS A 50 7.84 -6.20 -2.80
N LEU A 51 6.59 -6.02 -2.40
CA LEU A 51 5.97 -4.69 -2.29
C LEU A 51 6.68 -3.79 -1.29
N ARG A 52 7.03 -4.34 -0.12
CA ARG A 52 7.79 -3.63 0.92
C ARG A 52 9.12 -3.10 0.38
N VAL A 53 9.78 -3.84 -0.51
CA VAL A 53 11.06 -3.42 -1.12
C VAL A 53 10.88 -2.47 -2.29
N TYR A 54 9.94 -2.74 -3.19
CA TYR A 54 9.87 -2.10 -4.51
C TYR A 54 8.76 -1.05 -4.67
N GLY A 55 7.76 -1.02 -3.79
CA GLY A 55 6.66 -0.04 -3.81
C GLY A 55 5.77 -0.16 -5.04
N LYS A 56 5.35 0.98 -5.61
CA LYS A 56 4.44 1.02 -6.75
C LYS A 56 5.10 0.46 -8.01
N ARG A 57 4.53 -0.64 -8.51
CA ARG A 57 4.75 -1.18 -9.88
C ARG A 57 3.43 -1.69 -10.45
N ASP A 58 3.43 -2.13 -11.70
CA ASP A 58 2.29 -2.82 -12.28
C ASP A 58 2.31 -4.33 -11.95
N ALA A 59 1.17 -5.00 -12.14
CA ALA A 59 1.07 -6.44 -11.87
C ALA A 59 2.03 -7.26 -12.75
N ALA A 60 2.32 -6.80 -13.96
CA ALA A 60 3.26 -7.46 -14.86
C ALA A 60 4.71 -7.45 -14.33
N SER A 61 5.16 -6.32 -13.77
CA SER A 61 6.48 -6.23 -13.11
C SER A 61 6.58 -7.21 -11.94
N TYR A 62 5.53 -7.33 -11.12
CA TYR A 62 5.53 -8.29 -10.02
C TYR A 62 5.46 -9.73 -10.51
N ALA A 63 4.61 -10.05 -11.47
CA ALA A 63 4.54 -11.39 -12.06
C ALA A 63 5.91 -11.85 -12.57
N LYS A 64 6.68 -10.96 -13.22
CA LYS A 64 8.05 -11.26 -13.65
C LYS A 64 8.99 -11.61 -12.48
N MET A 65 8.83 -10.99 -11.31
CA MET A 65 9.62 -11.32 -10.12
C MET A 65 9.29 -12.70 -9.54
N PHE A 66 8.13 -13.25 -9.89
CA PHE A 66 7.66 -14.59 -9.51
C PHE A 66 7.94 -15.63 -10.60
N ASP A 67 8.65 -15.25 -11.67
CA ASP A 67 8.82 -16.07 -12.88
C ASP A 67 7.48 -16.58 -13.44
N ALA A 68 6.46 -15.74 -13.34
CA ALA A 68 5.09 -16.08 -13.68
C ALA A 68 4.56 -15.20 -14.82
N ASN A 69 3.68 -15.81 -15.61
CA ASN A 69 2.79 -15.08 -16.50
C ASN A 69 1.84 -14.19 -15.68
N THR A 70 1.59 -12.95 -16.13
CA THR A 70 0.75 -11.95 -15.45
C THR A 70 -0.69 -12.44 -15.16
N ARG A 71 -1.32 -13.19 -16.07
CA ARG A 71 -2.64 -13.81 -15.89
C ARG A 71 -2.64 -14.88 -14.80
N HIS A 72 -1.60 -15.72 -14.73
CA HIS A 72 -1.48 -16.73 -13.67
C HIS A 72 -1.24 -16.07 -12.32
N PHE A 73 -0.38 -15.06 -12.27
CA PHE A 73 -0.13 -14.25 -11.08
C PHE A 73 -1.41 -13.56 -10.57
N ASP A 74 -2.14 -12.88 -11.46
CA ASP A 74 -3.41 -12.23 -11.12
C ASP A 74 -4.50 -13.24 -10.69
N GLY A 75 -4.58 -14.39 -11.38
CA GLY A 75 -5.50 -15.47 -11.03
C GLY A 75 -5.24 -16.04 -9.63
N ALA A 76 -3.98 -16.32 -9.31
CA ALA A 76 -3.58 -16.80 -7.98
C ALA A 76 -3.94 -15.80 -6.87
N ILE A 77 -3.64 -14.51 -7.08
CA ILE A 77 -3.98 -13.47 -6.10
C ILE A 77 -5.49 -13.35 -5.92
N ARG A 78 -6.29 -13.42 -6.99
CA ARG A 78 -7.75 -13.40 -6.87
C ARG A 78 -8.29 -14.58 -6.07
N CYS A 79 -7.78 -15.78 -6.32
CA CYS A 79 -8.20 -16.96 -5.58
C CYS A 79 -7.90 -16.86 -4.07
N LEU A 80 -6.77 -16.25 -3.71
CA LEU A 80 -6.32 -16.15 -2.31
C LEU A 80 -6.91 -14.94 -1.57
N THR A 81 -7.20 -13.86 -2.28
CA THR A 81 -7.49 -12.54 -1.67
C THR A 81 -8.85 -11.97 -2.04
N GLY A 82 -9.50 -12.50 -3.08
CA GLY A 82 -10.70 -11.94 -3.69
C GLY A 82 -10.47 -10.64 -4.48
N LEU A 83 -9.25 -10.10 -4.48
CA LEU A 83 -8.86 -8.90 -5.21
C LEU A 83 -8.02 -9.25 -6.43
N SER A 84 -8.08 -8.38 -7.46
CA SER A 84 -7.06 -8.43 -8.51
C SER A 84 -5.68 -8.15 -7.93
N ALA A 85 -4.63 -8.58 -8.62
CA ALA A 85 -3.25 -8.21 -8.28
C ALA A 85 -3.10 -6.69 -8.12
N HIS A 86 -3.65 -5.94 -9.08
CA HIS A 86 -3.66 -4.49 -9.04
C HIS A 86 -4.40 -3.93 -7.81
N GLY A 87 -5.56 -4.50 -7.48
CA GLY A 87 -6.36 -4.08 -6.33
C GLY A 87 -5.61 -4.32 -5.02
N TRP A 88 -5.06 -5.53 -4.84
CA TRP A 88 -4.33 -5.90 -3.64
C TRP A 88 -3.07 -5.07 -3.44
N ILE A 89 -2.27 -4.87 -4.50
CA ILE A 89 -1.07 -4.01 -4.49
C ILE A 89 -1.41 -2.58 -4.08
N ASN A 90 -2.44 -1.99 -4.69
CA ASN A 90 -2.78 -0.60 -4.42
C ASN A 90 -3.40 -0.43 -3.03
N GLU A 91 -4.14 -1.41 -2.54
CA GLU A 91 -4.68 -1.36 -1.19
C GLU A 91 -3.57 -1.48 -0.13
N TYR A 92 -2.58 -2.35 -0.34
CA TYR A 92 -1.36 -2.37 0.48
C TYR A 92 -0.66 -0.99 0.48
N LEU A 93 -0.44 -0.40 -0.70
CA LEU A 93 0.20 0.91 -0.81
C LEU A 93 -0.65 2.05 -0.22
N ARG A 94 -1.98 1.92 -0.20
CA ARG A 94 -2.90 2.87 0.46
C ARG A 94 -2.64 2.88 1.96
N LEU A 95 -2.47 1.70 2.59
CA LEU A 95 -2.15 1.59 4.03
C LEU A 95 -0.83 2.30 4.36
N VAL A 96 0.22 1.98 3.62
CA VAL A 96 1.52 2.64 3.78
C VAL A 96 1.43 4.15 3.59
N ALA A 97 0.68 4.59 2.57
CA ALA A 97 0.48 6.01 2.31
C ALA A 97 -0.25 6.71 3.47
N CYS A 98 -1.27 6.07 4.05
CA CYS A 98 -2.00 6.61 5.20
C CYS A 98 -1.06 6.82 6.38
N ASP A 99 -0.27 5.82 6.75
CA ASP A 99 0.66 5.92 7.86
C ASP A 99 1.73 7.00 7.62
N LEU A 100 2.29 7.08 6.40
CA LEU A 100 3.27 8.11 6.06
C LEU A 100 2.66 9.51 6.16
N VAL A 101 1.42 9.70 5.70
CA VAL A 101 0.74 11.00 5.76
C VAL A 101 0.40 11.38 7.20
N GLU A 102 0.01 10.41 8.03
CA GLU A 102 -0.43 10.58 9.42
C GLU A 102 0.76 10.86 10.36
N HIS A 103 1.76 9.98 10.31
CA HIS A 103 2.82 9.90 11.32
C HIS A 103 4.13 10.59 10.94
N THR A 104 4.23 11.16 9.73
CA THR A 104 5.45 11.89 9.30
C THR A 104 5.15 13.30 8.85
N ASN A 105 6.15 14.19 8.94
CA ASN A 105 6.07 15.55 8.41
C ASN A 105 6.51 15.65 6.95
N PHE A 106 6.71 14.52 6.27
CA PHE A 106 7.23 14.50 4.91
C PHE A 106 6.30 15.24 3.95
N THR A 107 6.89 15.87 2.93
CA THR A 107 6.11 16.46 1.84
C THR A 107 5.41 15.36 1.03
N PHE A 108 4.26 15.66 0.39
CA PHE A 108 3.58 14.68 -0.46
C PHE A 108 4.43 14.23 -1.66
N LYS A 109 5.35 15.10 -2.11
CA LYS A 109 6.36 14.76 -3.12
C LYS A 109 7.34 13.70 -2.60
N THR A 110 7.80 13.84 -1.36
CA THR A 110 8.67 12.86 -0.68
C THR A 110 7.93 11.54 -0.50
N ILE A 111 6.69 11.57 0.00
CA ILE A 111 5.86 10.35 0.18
C ILE A 111 5.64 9.64 -1.16
N GLY A 112 5.28 10.38 -2.22
CA GLY A 112 5.13 9.83 -3.56
C GLY A 112 6.41 9.13 -4.03
N ARG A 113 7.57 9.75 -3.85
CA ARG A 113 8.87 9.17 -4.19
C ARG A 113 9.15 7.88 -3.41
N ILE A 114 8.92 7.89 -2.09
CA ILE A 114 9.11 6.73 -1.20
C ILE A 114 8.28 5.53 -1.69
N LEU A 115 7.02 5.79 -2.05
CA LEU A 115 6.09 4.78 -2.54
C LEU A 115 6.33 4.39 -4.02
N GLY A 116 7.27 5.01 -4.73
CA GLY A 116 7.54 4.72 -6.14
C GLY A 116 6.61 5.41 -7.15
N PHE A 117 5.84 6.41 -6.72
CA PHE A 117 5.03 7.27 -7.60
C PHE A 117 5.85 8.43 -8.18
N SER A 118 5.43 8.91 -9.35
CA SER A 118 5.84 10.25 -9.81
C SER A 118 5.22 11.34 -8.94
N GLY A 119 5.86 12.51 -8.84
CA GLY A 119 5.44 13.57 -7.90
C GLY A 119 3.98 14.02 -8.02
N SER A 120 3.37 13.97 -9.20
CA SER A 120 1.96 14.35 -9.43
C SER A 120 0.97 13.18 -9.27
N SER A 121 1.40 11.93 -9.43
CA SER A 121 0.49 10.77 -9.40
C SER A 121 0.08 10.35 -8.00
N PHE A 122 0.87 10.69 -6.97
CA PHE A 122 0.56 10.33 -5.58
C PHE A 122 -0.77 10.92 -5.10
N SER A 123 -1.01 12.22 -5.27
CA SER A 123 -2.26 12.84 -4.79
C SER A 123 -3.49 12.26 -5.48
N GLN A 124 -3.39 11.95 -6.77
CA GLN A 124 -4.47 11.29 -7.52
C GLN A 124 -4.70 9.86 -7.01
N PHE A 125 -3.63 9.08 -6.79
CA PHE A 125 -3.70 7.76 -6.19
C PHE A 125 -4.39 7.81 -4.82
N PHE A 126 -3.91 8.68 -3.93
CA PHE A 126 -4.43 8.82 -2.58
C PHE A 126 -5.91 9.18 -2.58
N ARG A 127 -6.33 10.18 -3.38
CA ARG A 127 -7.75 10.54 -3.52
C ARG A 127 -8.59 9.38 -4.07
N THR A 128 -8.06 8.61 -5.01
CA THR A 128 -8.80 7.50 -5.63
C THR A 128 -9.07 6.39 -4.63
N TYR A 129 -8.08 6.02 -3.81
CA TYR A 129 -8.16 4.88 -2.90
C TYR A 129 -8.65 5.27 -1.50
N GLN A 130 -8.23 6.42 -0.96
CA GLN A 130 -8.63 6.92 0.35
C GLN A 130 -9.90 7.79 0.33
N LYS A 131 -10.38 8.18 -0.86
CA LYS A 131 -11.58 9.03 -1.06
C LYS A 131 -11.49 10.44 -0.47
N MET A 132 -10.28 10.94 -0.23
CA MET A 132 -10.01 12.31 0.23
C MET A 132 -8.60 12.77 -0.16
N GLN A 133 -8.33 14.06 -0.14
CA GLN A 133 -7.00 14.58 -0.43
C GLN A 133 -6.00 14.24 0.68
N PRO A 134 -4.69 14.06 0.36
CA PRO A 134 -3.67 13.80 1.38
C PRO A 134 -3.61 14.85 2.50
N TRP A 135 -3.79 16.13 2.15
CA TRP A 135 -3.76 17.23 3.12
C TRP A 135 -4.99 17.21 4.04
N GLU A 136 -6.18 16.90 3.48
CA GLU A 136 -7.40 16.73 4.27
C GLU A 136 -7.25 15.58 5.26
N TYR A 137 -6.67 14.45 4.80
CA TYR A 137 -6.42 13.29 5.64
C TYR A 137 -5.45 13.62 6.78
N ARG A 138 -4.30 14.25 6.46
CA ARG A 138 -3.31 14.67 7.48
C ARG A 138 -3.93 15.59 8.52
N SER A 139 -4.69 16.58 8.07
CA SER A 139 -5.35 17.53 8.95
C SER A 139 -6.37 16.84 9.87
N LEU A 140 -7.23 16.00 9.30
CA LEU A 140 -8.24 15.26 10.04
C LEU A 140 -7.62 14.37 11.12
N LYS A 141 -6.55 13.65 10.78
CA LYS A 141 -5.90 12.71 11.71
C LYS A 141 -5.11 13.39 12.83
N ARG A 142 -4.48 14.54 12.55
CA ARG A 142 -3.69 15.26 13.55
C ARG A 142 -4.51 16.15 14.47
N HIS A 143 -5.58 16.74 13.96
CA HIS A 143 -6.32 17.78 14.66
C HIS A 143 -7.77 17.39 14.97
N GLY A 144 -8.23 16.21 14.51
CA GLY A 144 -9.60 15.73 14.77
C GLY A 144 -10.69 16.55 14.08
N ARG A 145 -10.36 17.41 13.10
CA ARG A 145 -11.31 18.28 12.41
C ARG A 145 -11.03 18.31 10.90
N LYS A 146 -12.08 18.28 10.08
CA LYS A 146 -11.97 18.62 8.66
C LYS A 146 -11.74 20.12 8.57
N ILE A 147 -10.55 20.56 8.18
CA ILE A 147 -10.35 21.96 7.79
C ILE A 147 -11.02 22.11 6.42
N GLY A 148 -12.20 22.71 6.40
CA GLY A 148 -12.92 22.99 5.17
C GLY A 148 -12.24 24.11 4.41
N PHE A 149 -11.41 23.77 3.43
CA PHE A 149 -11.10 24.69 2.34
C PHE A 149 -12.03 24.34 1.19
N PHE A 150 -13.21 24.95 1.17
CA PHE A 150 -14.01 25.07 -0.04
C PHE A 150 -13.27 26.05 -0.94
N TYR A 151 -12.94 25.63 -2.16
CA TYR A 151 -12.74 26.57 -3.25
C TYR A 151 -14.10 26.67 -3.94
N ASP A 152 -14.72 27.86 -3.87
CA ASP A 152 -15.86 28.25 -4.69
C ASP A 152 -15.50 28.24 -6.19
#